data_AF-A0A9D6HSM4-F1
#
_entry.id   AF-A0A9D6HSM4-F1
#
_cell.length_a   1.000
_cell.length_b   1.000
_cell.length_c   1.000
_cell.angle_alpha   90.00
_cell.angle_beta   90.00
_cell.angle_gamma   90.00
#
_symmetry.space_group_name_H-M   'P 1'
#
loop_
_entity.id
_entity.type
_entity.pdbx_description
1 polymer ?
#
loop_
_entity_poly.entity_id
_entity_poly.type
_entity_poly.pdbx_seq_one_letter_code
_entity_poly.pdbx_strand_id
1 'polypeptide(L)'
;MVPQKPKSIHQLEERMEGLEPGSFRYKALDAARGFKSSWIELGQCLFSVYRDKSYREWGYLTFEAYCAKEIGIRQPTAVKLLKSYAFLEREEPAFLKREALEERQPSRIPGYESVNALRLAKDNKDLSPTDYEAIREEVLDHAKEDGEVKKKIRYILKGGAKKSPGSDQEERALAIKGLRDGLERLKRRMAELGLPEKAVRKMEEILEIIR
;
A
#
# COMPACT_ATOMS: atom_id res chain seq x y z
N MET A 1 6.20 -35.33 -20.19
CA MET A 1 6.65 -35.47 -18.78
C MET A 1 5.65 -34.70 -17.93
N VAL A 2 4.79 -35.38 -17.16
CA VAL A 2 3.79 -34.71 -16.31
C VAL A 2 4.55 -33.99 -15.19
N PRO A 3 4.35 -32.67 -14.97
CA PRO A 3 5.01 -31.97 -13.88
C PRO A 3 4.58 -32.59 -12.55
N GLN A 4 5.55 -33.08 -11.77
CA GLN A 4 5.24 -33.66 -10.46
C GLN A 4 4.78 -32.57 -9.49
N LYS A 5 3.70 -32.84 -8.77
CA LYS A 5 3.15 -31.92 -7.76
C LYS A 5 4.15 -31.77 -6.60
N PRO A 6 4.25 -30.58 -5.98
CA PRO A 6 5.08 -30.36 -4.79
C PRO A 6 4.64 -31.25 -3.62
N LYS A 7 5.59 -31.72 -2.80
CA LYS A 7 5.32 -32.52 -1.60
C LYS A 7 4.28 -31.88 -0.65
N SER A 8 4.28 -30.55 -0.54
CA SER A 8 3.31 -29.82 0.28
C SER A 8 1.87 -29.95 -0.23
N ILE A 9 1.67 -30.04 -1.56
CA ILE A 9 0.34 -30.25 -2.15
C ILE A 9 -0.14 -31.66 -1.85
N HIS A 10 0.74 -32.66 -1.97
CA HIS A 10 0.39 -34.04 -1.61
C HIS A 10 -0.02 -34.18 -0.14
N GLN A 11 0.70 -33.54 0.78
CA GLN A 11 0.34 -33.54 2.21
C GLN A 11 -1.01 -32.88 2.49
N LEU A 12 -1.38 -31.84 1.73
CA LEU A 12 -2.71 -31.22 1.84
C LEU A 12 -3.79 -32.17 1.30
N GLU A 13 -3.56 -32.79 0.15
CA GLU A 13 -4.50 -33.75 -0.47
C GLU A 13 -4.76 -34.95 0.46
N GLU A 14 -3.71 -35.54 1.04
CA GLU A 14 -3.83 -36.63 2.02
C GLU A 14 -4.66 -36.25 3.24
N ARG A 15 -4.49 -35.02 3.76
CA ARG A 15 -5.31 -34.50 4.87
C ARG A 15 -6.76 -34.29 4.48
N MET A 16 -7.02 -33.93 3.22
CA MET A 16 -8.37 -33.70 2.71
C MET A 16 -9.15 -35.00 2.52
N GLU A 17 -8.50 -36.13 2.25
CA GLU A 17 -9.16 -37.45 2.09
C GLU A 17 -9.90 -37.90 3.35
N GLY A 18 -9.41 -37.53 4.54
CA GLY A 18 -10.04 -37.85 5.82
C GLY A 18 -11.12 -36.87 6.28
N LEU A 19 -11.46 -35.86 5.47
CA LEU A 19 -12.42 -34.82 5.82
C LEU A 19 -13.69 -34.92 4.98
N GLU A 20 -14.82 -34.54 5.58
CA GLU A 20 -16.08 -34.43 4.86
C GLU A 20 -15.96 -33.40 3.72
N PRO A 21 -16.22 -33.79 2.46
CA PRO A 21 -16.24 -32.87 1.33
C PRO A 21 -17.23 -31.74 1.57
N GLY A 22 -16.78 -30.49 1.38
CA GLY A 22 -17.61 -29.30 1.58
C GLY A 22 -17.62 -28.75 3.01
N SER A 23 -17.06 -29.48 3.99
CA SER A 23 -16.81 -28.93 5.32
C SER A 23 -15.91 -27.69 5.26
N PHE A 24 -16.03 -26.81 6.25
CA PHE A 24 -15.23 -25.59 6.27
C PHE A 24 -13.73 -25.87 6.38
N ARG A 25 -13.35 -26.91 7.12
CA ARG A 25 -11.97 -27.40 7.24
C ARG A 25 -11.41 -27.87 5.90
N TYR A 26 -12.22 -28.61 5.12
CA TYR A 26 -11.86 -29.01 3.75
C TYR A 26 -11.63 -27.79 2.85
N LYS A 27 -12.54 -26.81 2.88
CA LYS A 27 -12.41 -25.57 2.10
C LYS A 27 -11.14 -24.79 2.42
N ALA A 28 -10.75 -24.72 3.70
CA ALA A 28 -9.51 -24.05 4.11
C ALA A 28 -8.25 -24.74 3.56
N LEU A 29 -8.23 -26.07 3.51
CA LEU A 29 -7.13 -26.84 2.90
C LEU A 29 -7.11 -26.71 1.38
N ASP A 30 -8.29 -26.70 0.74
CA ASP A 30 -8.40 -26.49 -0.70
C ASP A 30 -7.91 -25.10 -1.12
N ALA A 31 -8.28 -24.07 -0.35
CA ALA A 31 -7.76 -22.70 -0.52
C ALA A 31 -6.23 -22.65 -0.32
N ALA A 32 -5.68 -23.42 0.62
CA ALA A 32 -4.23 -23.51 0.82
C ALA A 32 -3.50 -24.16 -0.37
N ARG A 33 -4.12 -25.15 -1.01
CA ARG A 33 -3.62 -25.76 -2.24
C ARG A 33 -3.57 -24.74 -3.39
N GLY A 34 -4.58 -23.87 -3.47
CA GLY A 34 -4.70 -22.76 -4.43
C GLY A 34 -3.94 -21.48 -4.05
N PHE A 35 -3.11 -21.49 -3.00
CA PHE A 35 -2.47 -20.26 -2.48
C PHE A 35 -1.66 -19.50 -3.55
N LYS A 36 -1.01 -20.20 -4.47
CA LYS A 36 -0.23 -19.58 -5.56
C LYS A 36 -1.09 -18.89 -6.62
N SER A 37 -2.35 -19.29 -6.77
CA SER A 37 -3.27 -18.71 -7.75
C SER A 37 -4.08 -17.55 -7.18
N SER A 38 -4.48 -17.62 -5.90
CA SER A 38 -5.10 -16.50 -5.20
C SER A 38 -4.95 -16.66 -3.70
N TRP A 39 -4.25 -15.72 -3.07
CA TRP A 39 -4.13 -15.70 -1.61
C TRP A 39 -5.38 -15.16 -0.92
N ILE A 40 -6.25 -14.44 -1.63
CA ILE A 40 -7.46 -13.81 -1.09
C ILE A 40 -8.39 -14.87 -0.49
N GLU A 41 -8.59 -15.97 -1.20
CA GLU A 41 -9.43 -17.08 -0.74
C GLU A 41 -8.86 -17.75 0.51
N LEU A 42 -7.55 -18.00 0.55
CA LEU A 42 -6.90 -18.50 1.76
C LEU A 42 -7.01 -17.50 2.90
N GLY A 43 -6.81 -16.21 2.63
CA GLY A 43 -6.97 -15.12 3.59
C GLY A 43 -8.36 -15.10 4.21
N GLN A 44 -9.41 -15.25 3.39
CA GLN A 44 -10.81 -15.32 3.82
C GLN A 44 -11.07 -16.53 4.74
N CYS A 45 -10.59 -17.71 4.34
CA CYS A 45 -10.71 -18.92 5.15
C CYS A 45 -9.99 -18.74 6.49
N LEU A 46 -8.74 -18.29 6.48
CA LEU A 46 -7.94 -18.05 7.67
C LEU A 46 -8.59 -17.01 8.59
N PHE A 47 -9.17 -15.95 8.04
CA PHE A 47 -9.89 -14.94 8.79
C PHE A 47 -11.11 -15.52 9.51
N SER A 48 -11.92 -16.31 8.82
CA SER A 48 -13.09 -16.94 9.43
C SER A 48 -12.69 -17.98 10.48
N VAL A 49 -11.67 -18.83 10.20
CA VAL A 49 -11.11 -19.78 11.19
C VAL A 49 -10.63 -19.05 12.45
N TYR A 50 -9.94 -17.91 12.28
CA TYR A 50 -9.43 -17.12 13.39
C TYR A 50 -10.57 -16.49 14.21
N ARG A 51 -11.52 -15.84 13.52
CA ARG A 51 -12.67 -15.15 14.13
C ARG A 51 -13.55 -16.13 14.91
N ASP A 52 -13.88 -17.26 14.31
CA ASP A 52 -14.81 -18.25 14.87
C ASP A 52 -14.10 -19.27 15.77
N LYS A 53 -12.77 -19.18 15.86
CA LYS A 53 -11.89 -20.09 16.64
C LYS A 53 -12.07 -21.56 16.29
N SER A 54 -12.49 -21.89 15.07
CA SER A 54 -12.75 -23.26 14.60
C SER A 54 -11.54 -24.18 14.76
N TYR A 55 -10.32 -23.63 14.72
CA TYR A 55 -9.08 -24.37 14.99
C TYR A 55 -9.07 -25.09 16.35
N ARG A 56 -9.80 -24.59 17.35
CA ARG A 56 -9.90 -25.23 18.67
C ARG A 56 -10.74 -26.50 18.62
N GLU A 57 -11.86 -26.45 17.92
CA GLU A 57 -12.75 -27.59 17.70
C GLU A 57 -12.05 -28.70 16.90
N TRP A 58 -11.11 -28.30 16.04
CA TRP A 58 -10.27 -29.21 15.27
C TRP A 58 -9.07 -29.78 16.04
N GLY A 59 -8.93 -29.43 17.32
CA GLY A 59 -7.91 -29.97 18.23
C GLY A 59 -6.61 -29.17 18.30
N TYR A 60 -6.56 -27.95 17.75
CA TYR A 60 -5.37 -27.09 17.82
C TYR A 60 -5.48 -26.09 18.98
N LEU A 61 -4.41 -26.02 19.79
CA LEU A 61 -4.32 -25.09 20.93
C LEU A 61 -4.31 -23.61 20.49
N THR A 62 -3.66 -23.32 19.37
CA THR A 62 -3.54 -21.96 18.83
C THR A 62 -3.77 -21.95 17.32
N PHE A 63 -4.16 -20.79 16.80
CA PHE A 63 -4.33 -20.56 15.37
C PHE A 63 -3.02 -20.82 14.61
N GLU A 64 -1.89 -20.39 15.17
CA GLU A 64 -0.58 -20.56 14.59
C GLU A 64 -0.18 -22.05 14.50
N ALA A 65 -0.55 -22.84 15.51
CA ALA A 65 -0.33 -24.29 15.48
C ALA A 65 -1.15 -24.95 14.38
N TYR A 66 -2.41 -24.53 14.17
CA TYR A 66 -3.23 -24.96 13.04
C TYR A 66 -2.60 -24.60 11.70
N CYS A 67 -2.21 -23.32 11.52
CA CYS A 67 -1.59 -22.87 10.28
C CYS A 67 -0.29 -23.61 9.94
N ALA A 68 0.58 -23.81 10.94
CA ALA A 68 1.86 -24.48 10.74
C ALA A 68 1.69 -25.99 10.51
N LYS A 69 0.85 -26.65 11.31
CA LYS A 69 0.72 -28.11 11.28
C LYS A 69 -0.21 -28.61 10.19
N GLU A 70 -1.31 -27.91 9.91
CA GLU A 70 -2.36 -28.39 9.01
C GLU A 70 -2.39 -27.68 7.66
N ILE A 71 -2.31 -26.36 7.65
CA ILE A 71 -2.28 -25.58 6.41
C ILE A 71 -0.87 -25.62 5.76
N GLY A 72 0.18 -25.82 6.57
CA GLY A 72 1.56 -25.89 6.09
C GLY A 72 2.19 -24.52 5.83
N ILE A 73 1.65 -23.44 6.43
CA ILE A 73 2.21 -22.08 6.32
C ILE A 73 2.87 -21.66 7.63
N ARG A 74 4.00 -20.95 7.52
CA ARG A 74 4.72 -20.45 8.69
C ARG A 74 3.92 -19.35 9.39
N GLN A 75 4.05 -19.26 10.70
CA GLN A 75 3.37 -18.27 11.53
C GLN A 75 3.47 -16.82 10.99
N PRO A 76 4.64 -16.29 10.58
CA PRO A 76 4.71 -14.92 10.05
C PRO A 76 3.87 -14.72 8.79
N THR A 77 3.80 -15.72 7.91
CA THR A 77 3.00 -15.70 6.70
C THR A 77 1.51 -15.75 7.03
N ALA A 78 1.10 -16.65 7.94
CA ALA A 78 -0.28 -16.75 8.41
C ALA A 78 -0.80 -15.43 8.99
N VAL A 79 0.00 -14.78 9.84
CA VAL A 79 -0.34 -13.49 10.44
C VAL A 79 -0.47 -12.38 9.38
N LYS A 80 0.42 -12.34 8.39
CA LYS A 80 0.33 -11.37 7.29
C LYS A 80 -0.92 -11.60 6.43
N LEU A 81 -1.20 -12.84 6.04
CA LEU A 81 -2.39 -13.18 5.25
C LEU A 81 -3.68 -12.79 5.98
N LEU A 82 -3.78 -13.17 7.25
CA LEU A 82 -4.90 -12.83 8.11
C LEU A 82 -5.11 -11.30 8.18
N LYS A 83 -4.05 -10.55 8.46
CA LYS A 83 -4.12 -9.09 8.61
C LYS A 83 -4.38 -8.37 7.28
N SER A 84 -3.79 -8.84 6.19
CA SER A 84 -4.02 -8.28 4.84
C SER A 84 -5.47 -8.47 4.41
N TYR A 85 -6.03 -9.68 4.59
CA TYR A 85 -7.42 -9.94 4.25
C TYR A 85 -8.37 -9.10 5.13
N ALA A 86 -8.17 -9.11 6.45
CA ALA A 86 -8.98 -8.31 7.37
C ALA A 86 -8.92 -6.80 7.06
N PHE A 87 -7.77 -6.31 6.59
CA PHE A 87 -7.64 -4.94 6.12
C PHE A 87 -8.48 -4.68 4.87
N LEU A 88 -8.42 -5.55 3.86
CA LEU A 88 -9.23 -5.38 2.65
C LEU A 88 -10.73 -5.46 2.96
N GLU A 89 -11.14 -6.40 3.80
CA GLU A 89 -12.56 -6.53 4.19
C GLU A 89 -13.10 -5.27 4.87
N ARG A 90 -12.28 -4.65 5.73
CA ARG A 90 -12.68 -3.46 6.51
C ARG A 90 -12.55 -2.15 5.74
N GLU A 91 -11.42 -1.96 5.07
CA GLU A 91 -11.05 -0.68 4.47
C GLU A 91 -11.30 -0.62 2.96
N GLU A 92 -11.27 -1.77 2.28
CA GLU A 92 -11.34 -1.88 0.82
C GLU A 92 -12.41 -2.88 0.34
N PRO A 93 -13.64 -2.90 0.89
CA PRO A 93 -14.63 -3.91 0.54
C PRO A 93 -15.05 -3.84 -0.95
N ALA A 94 -14.92 -2.66 -1.57
CA ALA A 94 -15.17 -2.49 -3.01
C ALA A 94 -14.15 -3.26 -3.86
N PHE A 95 -12.89 -3.34 -3.43
CA PHE A 95 -11.86 -4.12 -4.11
C PHE A 95 -12.21 -5.62 -4.12
N LEU A 96 -12.63 -6.16 -2.97
CA LEU A 96 -13.03 -7.58 -2.86
C LEU A 96 -14.28 -7.90 -3.70
N LYS A 97 -15.26 -6.98 -3.75
CA LYS A 97 -16.44 -7.15 -4.61
C LYS A 97 -16.08 -7.16 -6.09
N ARG A 98 -15.19 -6.27 -6.53
CA ARG A 98 -14.69 -6.23 -7.92
C ARG A 98 -13.97 -7.53 -8.27
N GLU A 99 -13.08 -8.01 -7.41
CA GLU A 99 -12.35 -9.26 -7.61
C GLU A 99 -13.27 -10.49 -7.74
N ALA A 100 -14.33 -10.54 -6.94
CA ALA A 100 -15.32 -11.62 -7.01
C ALA A 100 -16.15 -11.61 -8.32
N LEU A 101 -16.36 -10.44 -8.93
CA LEU A 101 -17.16 -10.28 -10.16
C LEU A 101 -16.35 -10.47 -11.44
N GLU A 102 -15.07 -10.07 -11.48
CA GLU A 102 -14.23 -10.04 -12.68
C GLU A 102 -13.49 -11.37 -12.97
N GLU A 103 -14.01 -12.51 -12.51
CA GLU A 103 -13.41 -13.85 -12.72
C GLU A 103 -11.92 -13.93 -12.36
N ARG A 104 -11.54 -13.46 -11.16
CA ARG A 104 -10.23 -13.67 -10.50
C ARG A 104 -9.02 -13.67 -11.45
N GLN A 105 -8.81 -12.62 -12.26
CA GLN A 105 -7.61 -12.54 -13.09
C GLN A 105 -6.35 -12.43 -12.21
N PRO A 106 -5.46 -13.44 -12.18
CA PRO A 106 -4.39 -13.49 -11.19
C PRO A 106 -3.39 -12.33 -11.31
N SER A 107 -3.23 -11.76 -12.51
CA SER A 107 -2.34 -10.63 -12.77
C SER A 107 -2.79 -9.30 -12.16
N ARG A 108 -4.04 -9.20 -11.70
CA ARG A 108 -4.59 -7.99 -11.06
C ARG A 108 -4.68 -8.08 -9.54
N ILE A 109 -4.41 -9.26 -8.96
CA ILE A 109 -4.45 -9.45 -7.52
C ILE A 109 -3.09 -9.05 -6.94
N PRO A 110 -3.00 -7.99 -6.11
CA PRO A 110 -1.73 -7.61 -5.50
C PRO A 110 -1.24 -8.71 -4.55
N GLY A 111 0.07 -8.84 -4.40
CA GLY A 111 0.65 -9.72 -3.39
C GLY A 111 0.21 -9.38 -1.96
N TYR A 112 0.04 -10.39 -1.11
CA TYR A 112 -0.39 -10.18 0.28
C TYR A 112 0.61 -9.35 1.09
N GLU A 113 1.90 -9.38 0.73
CA GLU A 113 2.93 -8.52 1.31
C GLU A 113 2.74 -7.05 0.93
N SER A 114 2.41 -6.74 -0.33
CA SER A 114 2.10 -5.39 -0.80
C SER A 114 0.89 -4.83 -0.05
N VAL A 115 -0.17 -5.64 0.10
CA VAL A 115 -1.36 -5.26 0.88
C VAL A 115 -1.02 -5.07 2.35
N ASN A 116 -0.18 -5.93 2.94
CA ASN A 116 0.27 -5.72 4.32
C ASN A 116 1.12 -4.43 4.46
N ALA A 117 1.92 -4.07 3.45
CA ALA A 117 2.66 -2.81 3.43
C ALA A 117 1.72 -1.61 3.36
N LEU A 118 0.67 -1.68 2.52
CA LEU A 118 -0.39 -0.66 2.46
C LEU A 118 -1.12 -0.52 3.80
N ARG A 119 -1.47 -1.65 4.45
CA ARG A 119 -2.09 -1.64 5.78
C ARG A 119 -1.19 -0.93 6.80
N LEU A 120 0.10 -1.23 6.83
CA LEU A 120 1.06 -0.58 7.72
C LEU A 120 1.23 0.91 7.40
N ALA A 121 1.14 1.29 6.12
CA ALA A 121 1.20 2.68 5.68
C ALA A 121 -0.02 3.48 6.19
N LYS A 122 -1.22 2.88 6.21
CA LYS A 122 -2.43 3.55 6.73
C LYS A 122 -2.31 3.97 8.20
N ASP A 123 -1.67 3.13 9.01
CA ASP A 123 -1.47 3.39 10.44
C ASP A 123 -0.29 4.36 10.70
N ASN A 124 0.44 4.79 9.66
CA ASN A 124 1.61 5.64 9.79
C ASN A 124 1.23 7.12 9.77
N LYS A 125 1.44 7.81 10.90
CA LYS A 125 1.11 9.24 11.09
C LYS A 125 1.96 10.20 10.25
N ASP A 126 3.11 9.73 9.77
CA ASP A 126 4.02 10.53 8.96
C ASP A 126 3.66 10.49 7.45
N LEU A 127 2.63 9.73 7.07
CA LEU A 127 2.08 9.73 5.71
C LEU A 127 0.88 10.65 5.62
N SER A 128 0.89 11.56 4.64
CA SER A 128 -0.28 12.37 4.33
C SER A 128 -1.38 11.51 3.69
N PRO A 129 -2.67 11.92 3.78
CA PRO A 129 -3.76 11.22 3.11
C PRO A 129 -3.55 11.11 1.59
N THR A 130 -2.97 12.14 0.97
CA THR A 130 -2.68 12.16 -0.48
C THR A 130 -1.60 11.16 -0.86
N ASP A 131 -0.53 11.08 -0.05
CA ASP A 131 0.54 10.10 -0.27
C ASP A 131 0.03 8.67 -0.09
N TYR A 132 -0.82 8.46 0.92
CA TYR A 132 -1.46 7.18 1.15
C TYR A 132 -2.32 6.75 -0.05
N GLU A 133 -3.13 7.65 -0.60
CA GLU A 133 -3.97 7.33 -1.77
C GLU A 133 -3.14 6.96 -3.00
N ALA A 134 -2.02 7.65 -3.23
CA ALA A 134 -1.11 7.30 -4.32
C ALA A 134 -0.50 5.89 -4.14
N ILE A 135 -0.14 5.51 -2.91
CA ILE A 135 0.33 4.14 -2.62
C ILE A 135 -0.81 3.13 -2.79
N ARG A 136 -2.02 3.48 -2.37
CA ARG A 136 -3.21 2.64 -2.47
C ARG A 136 -3.52 2.29 -3.93
N GLU A 137 -3.55 3.27 -4.82
CA GLU A 137 -3.73 3.08 -6.26
C GLU A 137 -2.64 2.15 -6.84
N GLU A 138 -1.36 2.42 -6.53
CA GLU A 138 -0.25 1.59 -6.96
C GLU A 138 -0.38 0.12 -6.50
N VAL A 139 -0.92 -0.13 -5.31
CA VAL A 139 -1.12 -1.49 -4.79
C VAL A 139 -2.37 -2.14 -5.36
N LEU A 140 -3.54 -1.50 -5.26
CA LEU A 140 -4.83 -2.15 -5.53
C LEU A 140 -5.23 -2.13 -7.00
N ASP A 141 -4.80 -1.12 -7.76
CA ASP A 141 -5.18 -0.98 -9.16
C ASP A 141 -4.03 -1.35 -10.11
N HIS A 142 -2.78 -1.20 -9.67
CA HIS A 142 -1.61 -1.58 -10.47
C HIS A 142 -0.88 -2.84 -9.98
N ALA A 143 -1.36 -3.47 -8.91
CA ALA A 143 -0.81 -4.72 -8.38
C ALA A 143 0.71 -4.69 -8.15
N LYS A 144 1.28 -3.53 -7.75
CA LYS A 144 2.73 -3.41 -7.57
C LYS A 144 3.28 -4.35 -6.50
N GLU A 145 4.51 -4.80 -6.74
CA GLU A 145 5.20 -5.75 -5.87
C GLU A 145 5.70 -5.10 -4.58
N ASP A 146 5.82 -5.90 -3.52
CA ASP A 146 6.13 -5.46 -2.15
C ASP A 146 7.41 -4.62 -2.07
N GLY A 147 8.43 -4.98 -2.85
CA GLY A 147 9.70 -4.25 -2.92
C GLY A 147 9.53 -2.82 -3.44
N GLU A 148 8.70 -2.63 -4.46
CA GLU A 148 8.41 -1.33 -5.07
C GLU A 148 7.56 -0.47 -4.14
N VAL A 149 6.50 -1.05 -3.58
CA VAL A 149 5.60 -0.39 -2.61
C VAL A 149 6.39 0.11 -1.41
N LYS A 150 7.24 -0.74 -0.81
CA LYS A 150 8.11 -0.34 0.31
C LYS A 150 9.14 0.72 -0.10
N LYS A 151 9.67 0.67 -1.32
CA LYS A 151 10.59 1.70 -1.82
C LYS A 151 9.88 3.04 -1.93
N LYS A 152 8.65 3.07 -2.45
CA LYS A 152 7.80 4.27 -2.54
C LYS A 152 7.46 4.83 -1.16
N ILE A 153 7.00 3.98 -0.23
CA ILE A 153 6.73 4.39 1.17
C ILE A 153 7.98 5.02 1.80
N ARG A 154 9.15 4.36 1.69
CA ARG A 154 10.41 4.90 2.21
C ARG A 154 10.81 6.21 1.53
N TYR A 155 10.55 6.34 0.23
CA TYR A 155 10.84 7.55 -0.53
C TYR A 155 10.01 8.73 0.00
N ILE A 156 8.70 8.54 0.15
CA ILE A 156 7.77 9.54 0.69
C ILE A 156 8.17 9.92 2.14
N LEU A 157 8.35 8.93 3.01
CA LEU A 157 8.73 9.16 4.42
C LEU A 157 10.08 9.85 4.59
N LYS A 158 11.00 9.71 3.63
CA LYS A 158 12.27 10.44 3.59
C LYS A 158 12.15 11.83 2.93
N GLY A 159 10.93 12.30 2.66
CA GLY A 159 10.65 13.60 2.05
C GLY A 159 10.79 13.65 0.52
N GLY A 160 10.73 12.50 -0.16
CA GLY A 160 10.92 12.42 -1.62
C GLY A 160 12.38 12.43 -2.06
N ALA A 161 13.29 11.92 -1.21
CA ALA A 161 14.71 12.30 -1.15
C ALA A 161 14.87 13.72 -0.60
N LYS A 162 16.07 14.09 -0.15
CA LYS A 162 16.46 15.50 -0.33
C LYS A 162 16.09 15.86 -1.76
N LYS A 163 15.12 16.77 -1.97
CA LYS A 163 14.89 17.39 -3.28
C LYS A 163 16.26 17.72 -3.87
N SER A 164 16.52 17.31 -5.10
CA SER A 164 17.79 17.52 -5.78
C SER A 164 18.24 18.98 -5.60
N PRO A 165 19.51 19.29 -5.26
CA PRO A 165 19.97 20.67 -5.04
C PRO A 165 19.65 21.61 -6.21
N GLY A 166 19.54 21.08 -7.43
CA GLY A 166 19.16 21.84 -8.63
C GLY A 166 17.69 22.27 -8.67
N SER A 167 16.73 21.44 -8.26
CA SER A 167 15.29 21.76 -8.43
C SER A 167 14.80 22.79 -7.42
N ASP A 168 15.27 22.74 -6.16
CA ASP A 168 14.95 23.77 -5.16
C ASP A 168 15.67 25.10 -5.49
N GLN A 169 16.89 25.06 -6.06
CA GLN A 169 17.57 26.29 -6.50
C GLN A 169 16.89 26.90 -7.72
N GLU A 170 16.43 26.10 -8.66
CA GLU A 170 15.78 26.54 -9.89
C GLU A 170 14.35 27.03 -9.63
N GLU A 171 13.57 26.34 -8.78
CA GLU A 171 12.26 26.81 -8.30
C GLU A 171 12.40 28.08 -7.45
N ARG A 172 13.40 28.15 -6.56
CA ARG A 172 13.68 29.35 -5.77
C ARG A 172 14.14 30.51 -6.65
N ALA A 173 14.95 30.25 -7.66
CA ALA A 173 15.38 31.25 -8.64
C ALA A 173 14.19 31.78 -9.46
N LEU A 174 13.30 30.89 -9.90
CA LEU A 174 12.07 31.27 -10.61
C LEU A 174 11.11 32.07 -9.72
N ALA A 175 10.95 31.69 -8.44
CA ALA A 175 10.13 32.41 -7.48
C ALA A 175 10.71 33.79 -7.15
N ILE A 176 12.03 33.90 -6.93
CA ILE A 176 12.73 35.17 -6.72
C ILE A 176 12.60 36.07 -7.95
N LYS A 177 12.78 35.51 -9.15
CA LYS A 177 12.59 36.24 -10.42
C LYS A 177 11.15 36.75 -10.57
N GLY A 178 10.15 35.91 -10.31
CA GLY A 178 8.74 36.31 -10.40
C GLY A 178 8.36 37.41 -9.39
N LEU A 179 8.90 37.32 -8.17
CA LEU A 179 8.71 38.34 -7.13
C LEU A 179 9.36 39.67 -7.55
N ARG A 180 10.59 39.62 -8.06
CA ARG A 180 11.30 40.78 -8.61
C ARG A 180 10.51 41.45 -9.73
N ASP A 181 10.06 40.68 -10.72
CA ASP A 181 9.27 41.20 -11.84
C ASP A 181 7.97 41.86 -11.35
N GLY A 182 7.36 41.31 -10.30
CA GLY A 182 6.21 41.90 -9.61
C GLY A 182 6.52 43.24 -8.95
N LEU A 183 7.64 43.33 -8.24
CA LEU A 183 8.09 44.56 -7.59
C LEU A 183 8.51 45.65 -8.59
N GLU A 184 9.14 45.29 -9.71
CA GLU A 184 9.47 46.24 -10.79
C GLU A 184 8.21 46.80 -11.46
N ARG A 185 7.19 45.96 -11.69
CA ARG A 185 5.87 46.41 -12.16
C ARG A 185 5.19 47.35 -11.16
N LEU A 186 5.25 47.01 -9.87
CA LEU A 186 4.68 47.85 -8.82
C LEU A 186 5.40 49.21 -8.76
N LYS A 187 6.73 49.23 -8.76
CA LYS A 187 7.54 50.47 -8.79
C LYS A 187 7.14 51.39 -9.93
N ARG A 188 7.00 50.86 -11.15
CA ARG A 188 6.58 51.64 -12.33
C ARG A 188 5.21 52.27 -12.10
N ARG A 189 4.27 51.50 -11.59
CA ARG A 189 2.91 51.97 -11.28
C ARG A 189 2.89 53.00 -10.15
N MET A 190 3.78 52.89 -9.17
CA MET A 190 3.93 53.89 -8.11
C MET A 190 4.42 55.24 -8.66
N ALA A 191 5.34 55.21 -9.64
CA ALA A 191 5.83 56.41 -10.31
C ALA A 191 4.74 57.07 -11.19
N GLU A 192 3.97 56.27 -11.92
CA GLU A 192 2.83 56.74 -12.73
C GLU A 192 1.74 57.40 -11.86
N LEU A 193 1.52 56.89 -10.65
CA LEU A 193 0.53 57.42 -9.70
C LEU A 193 1.05 58.61 -8.87
N GLY A 194 2.29 59.05 -9.10
CA GLY A 194 2.88 60.19 -8.39
C GLY A 194 3.03 59.97 -6.88
N LEU A 195 3.27 58.72 -6.44
CA LEU A 195 3.48 58.43 -5.02
C LEU A 195 4.75 59.11 -4.47
N PRO A 196 4.81 59.39 -3.16
CA PRO A 196 5.95 60.07 -2.56
C PRO A 196 7.28 59.40 -2.91
N GLU A 197 8.29 60.18 -3.28
CA GLU A 197 9.63 59.67 -3.66
C GLU A 197 10.24 58.74 -2.61
N LYS A 198 9.96 59.02 -1.33
CA LYS A 198 10.39 58.18 -0.20
C LYS A 198 9.85 56.75 -0.28
N ALA A 199 8.63 56.55 -0.81
CA ALA A 199 8.03 55.23 -1.00
C ALA A 199 8.65 54.51 -2.20
N VAL A 200 8.92 55.23 -3.30
CA VAL A 200 9.62 54.69 -4.48
C VAL A 200 11.03 54.24 -4.12
N ARG A 201 11.76 55.06 -3.34
CA ARG A 201 13.13 54.77 -2.90
C ARG A 201 13.22 53.53 -1.99
N LYS A 202 12.27 53.34 -1.08
CA LYS A 202 12.19 52.09 -0.28
C LYS A 202 11.97 50.86 -1.14
N MET A 203 11.25 50.99 -2.25
CA MET A 203 11.04 49.88 -3.18
C MET A 203 12.31 49.54 -3.95
N GLU A 204 13.13 50.54 -4.27
CA GLU A 204 14.46 50.34 -4.88
C GLU A 204 15.41 49.60 -3.94
N GLU A 205 15.45 49.98 -2.66
CA GLU A 205 16.26 49.29 -1.64
C GLU A 205 15.89 47.80 -1.53
N ILE A 206 14.60 47.47 -1.57
CA ILE A 206 14.12 46.08 -1.54
C ILE A 206 14.52 45.32 -2.83
N LEU A 207 14.46 45.97 -4.00
CA LEU A 207 14.87 45.37 -5.27
C LEU A 207 16.39 45.10 -5.33
N GLU A 208 17.20 45.92 -4.66
CA GLU A 208 18.66 45.70 -4.56
C GLU A 208 19.02 44.53 -3.64
N ILE A 209 18.27 44.32 -2.56
CA ILE A 209 18.50 43.22 -1.60
C ILE A 209 18.19 41.85 -2.21
N ILE A 210 17.25 41.77 -3.16
CA ILE A 210 16.75 40.52 -3.75
C ILE A 210 17.55 40.15 -5.03
N ARG A 211 18.65 40.85 -5.32
CA ARG A 211 19.52 40.66 -6.49
C ARG A 211 20.45 39.45 -6.33
#